data_AF-A0A1F6VHZ6-F1
#
_entry.id   AF-A0A1F6VHZ6-F1
#
_cell.length_a   1.000
_cell.length_b   1.000
_cell.length_c   1.000
_cell.angle_alpha   90.00
_cell.angle_beta   90.00
_cell.angle_gamma   90.00
#
_symmetry.space_group_name_H-M   'P 1'
#
loop_
_entity.id
_entity.type
_entity.pdbx_description
1 polymer ?
#
loop_
_entity_poly.entity_id
_entity_poly.type
_entity_poly.pdbx_seq_one_letter_code
_entity_poly.pdbx_strand_id
1 'polypeptide(L)'
;MNERRFVKQYAKSLSGGPKKFVAILAYLAKGDTSKEVSLNEIEQLWNRTSSKALLGMKFNRFFPTTAKEHGWVNSRKRGLYSLDRSWKDIFSND
;
A
#
# COMPACT_ATOMS: atom_id res chain seq x y z
N MET A 1 -8.46 -8.93 11.44
CA MET A 1 -8.29 -9.66 10.16
C MET A 1 -6.80 -9.91 9.94
N ASN A 2 -6.40 -11.08 9.42
CA ASN A 2 -4.99 -11.36 9.18
C ASN A 2 -4.50 -10.74 7.84
N GLU A 3 -3.18 -10.61 7.70
CA GLU A 3 -2.52 -9.95 6.57
C GLU A 3 -2.88 -10.57 5.21
N ARG A 4 -2.85 -11.90 5.11
CA ARG A 4 -3.15 -12.60 3.86
C ARG A 4 -4.61 -12.41 3.42
N ARG A 5 -5.57 -12.45 4.37
CA ARG A 5 -6.99 -12.23 4.06
C ARG A 5 -7.23 -10.78 3.65
N PHE A 6 -6.58 -9.81 4.30
CA PHE A 6 -6.64 -8.42 3.88
C PHE A 6 -6.16 -8.25 2.44
N VAL A 7 -4.95 -8.74 2.12
CA VAL A 7 -4.37 -8.60 0.79
C VAL A 7 -5.25 -9.28 -0.26
N LYS A 8 -5.75 -10.48 0.02
CA LYS A 8 -6.63 -11.21 -0.90
C LYS A 8 -7.94 -10.46 -1.18
N GLN A 9 -8.50 -9.79 -0.17
CA GLN A 9 -9.78 -9.11 -0.27
C GLN A 9 -9.67 -7.73 -0.92
N TYR A 10 -8.65 -6.95 -0.57
CA TYR A 10 -8.57 -5.52 -0.91
C TYR A 10 -7.45 -5.16 -1.87
N ALA A 11 -6.31 -5.88 -1.86
CA ALA A 11 -5.15 -5.51 -2.69
C ALA A 11 -5.06 -6.33 -3.98
N LYS A 12 -5.50 -7.59 -3.97
CA LYS A 12 -5.39 -8.49 -5.13
C LYS A 12 -6.08 -7.96 -6.38
N SER A 13 -7.28 -7.40 -6.22
CA SER A 13 -8.11 -6.88 -7.31
C SER A 13 -7.67 -5.50 -7.82
N LEU A 14 -6.78 -4.81 -7.11
CA LEU A 14 -6.30 -3.49 -7.53
C LEU A 14 -5.38 -3.60 -8.74
N SER A 15 -5.63 -2.76 -9.73
CA SER A 15 -4.78 -2.61 -10.91
C SER A 15 -3.50 -1.88 -10.54
N GLY A 16 -2.36 -2.55 -10.69
CA GLY A 16 -1.03 -1.95 -10.56
C GLY A 16 -0.43 -1.95 -9.15
N GLY A 17 0.90 -1.82 -9.12
CA GLY A 17 1.68 -1.81 -7.88
C GLY A 17 1.46 -0.59 -6.97
N PRO A 18 1.27 0.64 -7.47
CA PRO A 18 1.01 1.81 -6.63
C PRO A 18 -0.26 1.68 -5.78
N LYS A 19 -1.40 1.31 -6.39
CA LYS A 19 -2.66 1.09 -5.65
C LYS A 19 -2.51 -0.01 -4.59
N LYS A 20 -1.82 -1.12 -4.93
CA LYS A 20 -1.47 -2.19 -3.97
C LYS A 20 -0.59 -1.71 -2.82
N PHE A 21 0.37 -0.82 -3.09
CA PHE A 21 1.21 -0.22 -2.07
C PHE A 21 0.39 0.57 -1.05
N VAL A 22 -0.54 1.40 -1.53
CA VAL A 22 -1.46 2.15 -0.65
C VAL A 22 -2.31 1.20 0.19
N ALA A 23 -2.82 0.11 -0.39
CA ALA A 23 -3.61 -0.87 0.36
C ALA A 23 -2.81 -1.54 1.50
N ILE A 24 -1.54 -1.90 1.26
CA ILE A 24 -0.65 -2.46 2.29
C ILE A 24 -0.35 -1.44 3.38
N LEU A 25 -0.04 -0.20 2.99
CA LEU A 25 0.15 0.90 3.93
C LEU A 25 -1.11 1.10 4.79
N ALA A 26 -2.30 1.07 4.18
CA ALA A 26 -3.56 1.22 4.90
C ALA A 26 -3.80 0.10 5.91
N TYR A 27 -3.39 -1.13 5.61
CA TYR A 27 -3.44 -2.22 6.58
C TYR A 27 -2.51 -1.98 7.78
N LEU A 28 -1.25 -1.61 7.53
CA LEU A 28 -0.26 -1.35 8.58
C LEU A 28 -0.64 -0.12 9.43
N ALA A 29 -1.17 0.91 8.78
CA ALA A 29 -1.69 2.11 9.40
C ALA A 29 -3.05 1.90 10.08
N LYS A 30 -3.73 0.77 9.83
CA LYS A 30 -5.13 0.52 10.23
C LYS A 30 -6.10 1.62 9.75
N GLY A 31 -5.81 2.22 8.60
CA GLY A 31 -6.58 3.33 8.02
C GLY A 31 -6.32 4.71 8.65
N ASP A 32 -5.41 4.82 9.62
CA ASP A 32 -5.05 6.08 10.27
C ASP A 32 -4.14 6.93 9.37
N THR A 33 -4.58 8.14 9.02
CA THR A 33 -3.81 9.10 8.20
C THR A 33 -2.69 9.80 8.95
N SER A 34 -2.71 9.75 10.29
CA SER A 34 -1.66 10.33 11.15
C SER A 34 -0.52 9.36 11.43
N LYS A 35 -0.75 8.05 11.22
CA LYS A 35 0.24 7.02 11.48
C LYS A 35 1.29 6.95 10.37
N GLU A 36 2.54 7.14 10.75
CA GLU A 36 3.70 6.92 9.89
C GLU A 36 4.13 5.45 9.93
N VAL A 37 4.41 4.88 8.77
CA VAL A 37 4.87 3.49 8.58
C VAL A 37 6.15 3.50 7.76
N SER A 38 7.13 2.71 8.17
CA SER A 38 8.41 2.63 7.46
C SER A 38 8.30 1.86 6.15
N LEU A 39 9.07 2.27 5.15
CA LEU A 39 9.18 1.56 3.87
C LEU A 39 9.58 0.10 4.07
N ASN A 40 10.48 -0.15 5.03
CA ASN A 40 10.95 -1.49 5.37
C ASN A 40 9.79 -2.37 5.87
N GLU A 41 8.91 -1.84 6.72
CA GLU A 41 7.74 -2.58 7.22
C GLU A 41 6.75 -2.90 6.09
N ILE A 42 6.53 -1.94 5.18
CA ILE A 42 5.70 -2.14 3.99
C ILE A 42 6.31 -3.22 3.08
N GLU A 43 7.61 -3.16 2.83
CA GLU A 43 8.33 -4.12 1.99
C GLU A 43 8.36 -5.52 2.60
N GLN A 44 8.53 -5.64 3.92
CA GLN A 44 8.47 -6.93 4.61
C GLN A 44 7.10 -7.58 4.45
N LEU A 45 6.01 -6.82 4.66
CA LEU A 45 4.67 -7.34 4.46
C LEU A 45 4.39 -7.64 2.99
N TRP A 46 4.85 -6.80 2.06
CA TRP A 46 4.76 -7.06 0.62
C TRP A 46 5.42 -8.39 0.27
N ASN A 47 6.65 -8.62 0.72
CA ASN A 47 7.41 -9.83 0.39
C ASN A 47 6.71 -11.09 0.93
N ARG A 48 6.14 -11.03 2.14
CA ARG A 48 5.32 -12.12 2.73
C ARG A 48 4.03 -12.40 1.94
N THR A 49 3.56 -11.44 1.17
CA THR A 49 2.30 -11.50 0.40
C THR A 49 2.48 -11.37 -1.11
N SER A 50 3.72 -11.55 -1.60
CA SER A 50 4.10 -11.35 -3.01
C SER A 50 3.63 -12.45 -3.97
N SER A 51 3.15 -13.58 -3.45
CA SER A 51 2.76 -14.75 -4.24
C SER A 51 1.63 -14.46 -5.24
N LYS A 52 1.54 -15.26 -6.32
CA LYS A 52 0.50 -15.13 -7.37
C LYS A 52 -0.94 -15.17 -6.83
N ALA A 53 -1.17 -15.88 -5.73
CA ALA A 53 -2.48 -15.95 -5.09
C ALA A 53 -2.89 -14.65 -4.38
N LEU A 54 -1.94 -13.74 -4.14
CA LEU A 54 -2.06 -12.49 -3.37
C LEU A 54 -1.70 -11.28 -4.26
N LEU A 55 -0.55 -10.63 -4.04
CA LEU A 55 -0.14 -9.46 -4.83
C LEU A 55 0.30 -9.84 -6.25
N GLY A 56 0.88 -11.03 -6.42
CA GLY A 56 1.34 -11.57 -7.68
C GLY A 56 2.47 -10.80 -8.36
N MET A 57 3.20 -9.98 -7.60
CA MET A 57 4.30 -9.17 -8.12
C MET A 57 5.31 -8.83 -7.03
N LYS A 58 6.56 -8.58 -7.43
CA LYS A 58 7.62 -8.11 -6.54
C LYS A 58 7.41 -6.64 -6.18
N PHE A 59 7.93 -6.23 -5.03
CA PHE A 59 7.94 -4.84 -4.63
C PHE A 59 8.80 -4.02 -5.60
N ASN A 60 8.36 -2.80 -5.91
CA ASN A 60 9.09 -1.86 -6.75
C ASN A 60 9.17 -0.51 -6.05
N ARG A 61 10.37 0.07 -6.00
CA ARG A 61 10.65 1.37 -5.38
C ARG A 61 9.97 2.56 -6.08
N PHE A 62 9.42 2.37 -7.28
CA PHE A 62 8.57 3.37 -7.94
C PHE A 62 7.15 3.45 -7.38
N PHE A 63 6.63 2.37 -6.76
CA PHE A 63 5.24 2.37 -6.25
C PHE A 63 4.95 3.46 -5.21
N PRO A 64 5.82 3.72 -4.22
CA PRO A 64 5.62 4.81 -3.26
C PRO A 64 5.66 6.19 -3.93
N THR A 65 6.56 6.39 -4.90
CA THR A 65 6.68 7.65 -5.64
C THR A 65 5.40 7.92 -6.44
N THR A 66 4.95 6.96 -7.23
CA THR A 66 3.71 7.09 -8.00
C THR A 66 2.49 7.27 -7.10
N ALA A 67 2.41 6.54 -5.98
CA ALA A 67 1.33 6.73 -5.01
C ALA A 67 1.32 8.14 -4.41
N LYS A 68 2.50 8.74 -4.20
CA LYS A 68 2.63 10.13 -3.75
C LYS A 68 2.24 11.13 -4.83
N GLU A 69 2.62 10.89 -6.09
CA GLU A 69 2.24 11.72 -7.25
C GLU A 69 0.72 11.74 -7.45
N HIS A 70 0.04 10.61 -7.24
CA HIS A 70 -1.43 10.55 -7.23
C HIS A 70 -2.07 11.15 -5.97
N GLY A 71 -1.27 11.59 -4.99
CA GLY A 71 -1.77 12.18 -3.76
C GLY A 71 -2.38 11.19 -2.78
N TRP A 72 -2.21 9.87 -2.94
CA TRP A 72 -2.79 8.87 -2.03
C TRP A 72 -2.01 8.68 -0.73
N VAL A 73 -0.73 9.07 -0.73
CA VAL A 73 0.17 8.92 0.42
C VAL A 73 1.01 10.17 0.62
N ASN A 74 1.40 10.40 1.86
CA ASN A 74 2.35 11.42 2.26
C ASN A 74 3.67 10.79 2.72
N SER A 75 4.74 11.58 2.62
CA SER A 75 6.05 11.23 3.19
C SER A 75 6.70 12.51 3.73
N ARG A 76 6.53 12.74 5.04
CA ARG A 76 7.11 13.90 5.75
C ARG A 76 8.59 13.71 6.04
N LYS A 77 9.03 12.46 6.15
CA LYS A 77 10.41 12.04 6.41
C LYS A 77 10.80 10.95 5.43
N ARG A 78 12.06 10.96 4.99
CA ARG A 78 12.57 9.97 4.04
C ARG A 78 12.36 8.55 4.58
N GLY A 79 11.69 7.72 3.79
CA GLY A 79 11.44 6.32 4.13
C GLY A 79 10.27 6.08 5.09
N LEU A 80 9.54 7.13 5.49
CA LEU A 80 8.29 7.03 6.24
C LEU A 80 7.13 7.49 5.37
N TYR A 81 6.04 6.74 5.42
CA TYR A 81 4.83 6.99 4.65
C TYR A 81 3.61 7.00 5.56
N SER A 82 2.66 7.91 5.30
CA SER A 82 1.34 7.91 5.92
C SER A 82 0.27 8.00 4.83
N LEU A 83 -0.95 7.60 5.14
CA LEU A 83 -2.06 7.76 4.20
C LEU A 83 -2.39 9.26 4.02
N ASP A 84 -2.71 9.66 2.79
CA ASP A 84 -3.38 10.94 2.54
C ASP A 84 -4.90 10.79 2.68
N ARG A 85 -5.67 11.88 2.73
CA ARG A 85 -7.13 11.83 2.84
C ARG A 85 -7.81 11.14 1.65
N SER A 86 -7.21 11.23 0.47
CA SER A 86 -7.70 10.63 -0.78
C SER A 86 -7.30 9.16 -0.97
N TRP A 87 -6.64 8.52 0.02
CA TRP A 87 -6.08 7.18 -0.16
C TRP A 87 -7.09 6.11 -0.61
N LYS A 88 -8.38 6.32 -0.32
CA LYS A 88 -9.47 5.39 -0.70
C LYS A 88 -9.82 5.47 -2.19
N ASP A 89 -9.39 6.51 -2.90
CA ASP A 89 -9.64 6.69 -4.33
C ASP A 89 -9.00 5.56 -5.16
N ILE A 90 -8.04 4.82 -4.59
CA ILE A 90 -7.51 3.59 -5.19
C ILE A 90 -8.58 2.53 -5.48
N PHE A 91 -9.72 2.55 -4.78
CA PHE A 91 -10.82 1.61 -4.96
C PHE A 91 -11.89 2.11 -5.94
N SER A 92 -11.84 3.38 -6.32
CA SER A 92 -12.67 3.90 -7.40
C SER A 92 -12.14 3.30 -8.70
N ASN A 93 -12.96 2.49 -9.38
CA ASN A 93 -12.66 2.03 -10.73
C ASN A 93 -12.52 3.26 -11.64
N ASP A 94 -11.48 3.27 -12.46
CA ASP A 94 -11.46 4.08 -13.69
C ASP A 94 -12.57 3.61 -14.64
#